data_AF-A0A2V7ZCC8-F1
#
_entry.id   AF-A0A2V7ZCC8-F1
#
_cell.length_a   1.000
_cell.length_b   1.000
_cell.length_c   1.000
_cell.angle_alpha   90.00
_cell.angle_beta   90.00
_cell.angle_gamma   90.00
#
_symmetry.space_group_name_H-M   'P 1'
#
loop_
_entity.id
_entity.type
_entity.pdbx_description
1 polymer ?
#
loop_
_entity_poly.entity_id
_entity_poly.type
_entity_poly.pdbx_seq_one_letter_code
_entity_poly.pdbx_strand_id
1 'polypeptide(L)' 'MSGVWPARGFITREFRDLIADVRRHGVGGEDYKSALQELLQSRDQPLPEYRLVNTLGPDHSKLFEVEVVVRGEPLSR' A
#
# COMPACT_ATOMS: atom_id res chain seq x y z
N MET A 1 -25.96 26.58 -11.40
CA MET A 1 -25.49 25.19 -11.61
C MET A 1 -24.11 25.16 -12.26
N SER A 2 -23.11 25.86 -11.69
CA SER A 2 -21.85 26.12 -12.38
C SER A 2 -20.68 25.96 -11.42
N GLY A 3 -19.81 25.00 -11.72
CA GLY A 3 -18.60 24.68 -10.94
C GLY A 3 -18.24 23.20 -11.05
N VAL A 4 -19.24 22.32 -10.99
CA VAL A 4 -19.03 20.86 -11.06
C VAL A 4 -18.51 20.42 -12.42
N TRP A 5 -19.02 20.96 -13.52
CA TRP A 5 -18.63 20.53 -14.87
C TRP A 5 -17.17 20.90 -15.23
N PRO A 6 -16.69 22.14 -15.00
CA PRO A 6 -15.27 22.47 -15.19
C PRO A 6 -14.35 21.69 -14.25
N ALA A 7 -14.72 21.56 -12.97
CA ALA A 7 -13.95 20.79 -12.00
C ALA A 7 -13.85 19.31 -12.39
N ARG A 8 -14.95 18.71 -12.85
CA ARG A 8 -14.98 17.34 -13.34
C ARG A 8 -14.08 17.15 -14.56
N GLY A 9 -14.08 18.08 -15.51
CA GLY A 9 -13.21 18.03 -16.68
C GLY A 9 -11.73 18.08 -16.33
N PHE A 10 -11.36 18.97 -15.40
CA PHE A 10 -10.00 19.06 -14.87
C PHE A 10 -9.57 17.77 -14.17
N ILE A 11 -10.33 17.33 -13.16
CA ILE A 11 -10.00 16.12 -12.37
C ILE A 11 -9.90 14.88 -13.29
N THR A 12 -10.85 14.71 -14.21
CA THR A 12 -10.86 13.54 -15.11
C THR A 12 -9.66 13.53 -16.05
N ARG A 13 -9.12 14.69 -16.44
CA ARG A 13 -7.94 14.76 -17.30
C ARG A 13 -6.66 14.49 -16.52
N GLU A 14 -6.46 15.17 -15.40
CA GLU A 14 -5.21 15.08 -14.63
C GLU A 14 -5.06 13.72 -13.93
N PHE A 15 -6.16 13.14 -13.43
CA PHE A 15 -6.12 11.88 -12.67
C PHE A 15 -6.50 10.67 -13.51
N ARG A 16 -6.63 10.80 -14.84
CA ARG A 16 -7.06 9.70 -15.72
C ARG A 16 -6.24 8.44 -15.49
N ASP A 17 -4.92 8.58 -15.55
CA ASP A 17 -4.00 7.46 -15.50
C ASP A 17 -3.93 6.87 -14.10
N LEU A 18 -3.97 7.70 -13.06
CA LEU A 18 -4.06 7.25 -11.67
C LEU A 18 -5.35 6.47 -11.40
N ILE A 19 -6.49 6.95 -11.90
CA ILE A 19 -7.78 6.25 -11.78
C ILE A 19 -7.76 4.94 -12.58
N ALA A 20 -7.14 4.92 -13.76
CA ALA A 20 -7.00 3.72 -14.57
C ALA A 20 -6.09 2.69 -13.90
N ASP A 21 -5.02 3.13 -13.24
CA ASP A 21 -4.08 2.29 -12.50
C ASP A 21 -4.76 1.65 -11.28
N VAL A 22 -5.48 2.45 -10.49
CA VAL A 22 -6.31 1.96 -9.38
C VAL A 22 -7.39 0.99 -9.84
N ARG A 23 -7.96 1.16 -11.04
CA ARG A 23 -8.92 0.20 -11.60
C ARG A 23 -8.27 -1.13 -12.01
N ARG A 24 -7.00 -1.11 -12.42
CA ARG A 24 -6.25 -2.32 -12.79
C ARG A 24 -5.76 -3.09 -11.57
N HIS A 25 -5.29 -2.38 -10.54
CA HIS A 25 -4.65 -2.96 -9.37
C HIS A 25 -5.53 -2.99 -8.11
N GLY A 26 -6.74 -2.43 -8.18
CA GLY A 26 -7.66 -2.29 -7.04
C GLY A 26 -7.45 -0.99 -6.25
N VAL A 27 -8.48 -0.58 -5.50
CA VAL A 27 -8.36 0.45 -4.45
C VAL A 27 -7.83 -0.24 -3.20
N GLY A 28 -6.54 -0.07 -2.94
CA GLY A 28 -5.81 -0.97 -2.05
C GLY A 28 -5.34 -2.17 -2.85
N GLY A 29 -4.01 -2.34 -2.95
CA GLY A 29 -3.43 -3.50 -3.63
C GLY A 29 -3.91 -4.82 -3.02
N GLU A 30 -3.46 -5.93 -3.59
CA GLU A 30 -3.74 -7.26 -3.03
C GLU A 30 -3.48 -7.24 -1.52
N ASP A 31 -4.35 -7.87 -0.73
CA ASP A 31 -4.22 -7.87 0.73
C ASP A 31 -3.08 -8.80 1.16
N TYR A 32 -1.85 -8.36 0.86
CA TYR A 32 -0.62 -9.09 1.10
C TYR A 32 -0.41 -9.35 2.59
N LYS A 33 -0.96 -8.49 3.46
CA LYS A 33 -0.90 -8.66 4.91
C LYS A 33 -1.74 -9.84 5.36
N SER A 34 -3.00 -9.89 4.95
CA SER A 34 -3.89 -11.01 5.26
C SER A 34 -3.40 -12.29 4.59
N ALA A 35 -2.98 -12.24 3.33
CA ALA A 35 -2.44 -13.40 2.62
C ALA A 35 -1.20 -13.99 3.31
N LEU A 36 -0.26 -13.13 3.74
CA LEU A 36 0.90 -13.58 4.50
C LEU A 36 0.51 -14.15 5.87
N GLN A 37 -0.42 -13.50 6.56
CA GLN A 37 -0.94 -13.99 7.85
C GLN A 37 -1.54 -15.39 7.70
N GLU A 38 -2.43 -15.60 6.74
CA GLU A 38 -3.08 -16.90 6.50
C GLU A 38 -2.06 -17.98 6.15
N LEU A 39 -1.06 -17.66 5.33
CA LEU A 39 0.03 -18.57 4.98
C LEU A 39 0.88 -18.99 6.19
N LEU A 40 1.19 -18.06 7.09
CA LEU A 40 1.96 -18.35 8.30
C LEU A 40 1.14 -19.19 9.28
N GLN A 41 -0.14 -18.84 9.45
CA GLN A 41 -1.07 -19.60 10.28
C GLN A 41 -1.28 -21.03 9.76
N SER A 42 -1.40 -21.22 8.45
CA SER A 42 -1.54 -22.57 7.84
C SER A 42 -0.29 -23.45 8.02
N ARG A 43 0.83 -22.87 8.50
CA ARG A 43 2.11 -23.54 8.75
C ARG A 43 2.45 -23.61 10.25
N ASP A 44 1.48 -23.34 11.13
CA ASP A 44 1.67 -23.25 12.59
C ASP A 44 2.82 -22.28 12.98
N GLN A 45 2.96 -21.19 12.21
CA GLN A 45 3.91 -20.11 12.51
C GLN A 45 3.18 -18.94 13.20
N PRO A 46 3.88 -18.16 14.04
CA PRO A 46 3.28 -16.98 14.65
C PRO A 46 2.97 -15.92 13.59
N LEU A 47 2.15 -14.94 13.99
CA LEU A 47 1.82 -13.79 13.17
C LEU A 47 3.09 -12.99 12.78
N PRO A 48 3.11 -12.37 11.59
CA PRO A 48 4.20 -11.50 11.19
C PRO A 48 4.17 -10.18 11.96
N GLU A 49 5.33 -9.71 12.40
CA GLU A 49 5.55 -8.37 12.92
C GLU A 49 6.09 -7.47 11.81
N TYR A 50 5.65 -6.20 11.78
CA TYR A 50 6.15 -5.21 10.82
C TYR A 50 6.90 -4.12 11.58
N ARG A 51 8.18 -3.91 11.25
CA ARG A 51 9.04 -2.94 11.93
C ARG A 51 9.45 -1.85 10.94
N LEU A 52 9.21 -0.60 11.30
CA LEU A 52 9.73 0.54 10.54
C LEU A 52 11.24 0.62 10.77
N VAL A 53 12.03 0.34 9.74
CA VAL A 53 13.50 0.33 9.84
C VAL A 53 14.14 1.57 9.24
N ASN A 54 13.43 2.31 8.39
CA ASN A 54 13.93 3.54 7.82
C ASN A 54 12.81 4.49 7.39
N THR A 55 13.12 5.78 7.29
CA THR A 55 12.25 6.81 6.74
C THR A 55 13.08 7.83 6.00
N LEU A 56 12.79 8.03 4.72
CA LEU A 56 13.60 8.81 3.78
C LEU A 56 12.74 9.86 3.09
N GLY A 57 13.35 10.95 2.62
CA GLY A 57 12.67 12.00 1.85
C GLY A 57 12.01 13.10 2.70
N PRO A 58 11.50 14.17 2.05
CA PRO A 58 10.90 15.31 2.72
C PRO A 58 9.51 14.97 3.28
N ASP A 59 8.98 15.79 4.18
CA ASP A 59 7.72 15.48 4.88
C ASP A 59 6.53 15.19 3.97
N HIS A 60 6.49 15.82 2.79
CA HIS A 60 5.44 15.65 1.80
C HIS A 60 5.69 14.49 0.81
N SER A 61 6.81 13.77 0.95
CA SER A 61 7.20 12.66 0.06
C SER A 61 8.06 11.65 0.82
N LYS A 62 7.60 11.23 2.00
CA LYS A 62 8.32 10.22 2.80
C LYS A 62 8.20 8.84 2.18
N LEU A 63 9.34 8.16 2.08
CA LEU A 63 9.46 6.73 1.80
C LEU A 63 9.73 6.01 3.12
N PHE A 64 8.96 4.95 3.38
CA PHE A 64 9.08 4.13 4.59
C PHE A 64 9.62 2.76 4.21
N GLU A 65 10.68 2.33 4.89
CA GLU A 65 11.24 0.98 4.74
C GLU A 65 10.75 0.14 5.91
N VAL A 66 10.09 -0.98 5.62
CA VAL A 66 9.42 -1.81 6.63
C VAL A 66 9.91 -3.24 6.51
N GLU A 67 10.47 -3.76 7.59
CA GLU A 67 10.92 -5.14 7.70
C GLU A 67 9.79 -6.03 8.23
N VAL A 68 9.62 -7.21 7.61
CA VAL A 68 8.69 -8.24 8.06
C VAL A 68 9.45 -9.27 8.88
N VAL A 69 9.02 -9.51 10.11
CA VAL A 69 9.71 -10.38 11.07
C VAL A 69 8.77 -11.50 11.51
N VAL A 70 9.27 -12.74 11.51
CA VAL A 70 8.54 -13.93 11.96
C VAL A 70 9.42 -14.70 12.93
N ARG A 71 8.91 -15.06 14.12
CA ARG A 71 9.69 -15.70 15.19
C ARG A 71 10.94 -14.92 15.63
N GLY A 72 10.90 -13.59 15.50
CA GLY A 72 12.03 -12.72 15.82
C GLY A 72 13.09 -12.63 14.72
N GLU A 73 12.93 -13.38 13.61
CA GLU A 73 13.87 -13.37 12.48
C GLU A 73 13.31 -12.58 11.30
N PRO A 74 14.15 -11.79 10.58
CA PRO A 74 13.73 -11.07 9.37
C PRO A 74 13.39 -12.04 8.24
N LEU A 75 12.20 -11.88 7.65
CA LEU A 75 11.76 -12.61 6.47
C LEU A 75 12.06 -11.83 5.17
N SER A 76 11.83 -10.51 5.19
CA SER A 76 12.15 -9.58 4.09
C SER A 76 12.19 -8.13 4.58
N ARG A 77 12.75 -7.24 3.74
CA ARG A 77 12.82 -5.78 3.89
C ARG A 77 12.24 -5.10 2.65
#